data_AF-A0A3S0HPT4-F1
#
_entry.id   AF-A0A3S0HPT4-F1
#
_cell.length_a   1.000
_cell.length_b   1.000
_cell.length_c   1.000
_cell.angle_alpha   90.00
_cell.angle_beta   90.00
_cell.angle_gamma   90.00
#
_symmetry.space_group_name_H-M   'P 1'
#
loop_
_entity.id
_entity.type
_entity.pdbx_description
1 polymer ?
#
loop_
_entity_poly.entity_id
_entity_poly.type
_entity_poly.pdbx_seq_one_letter_code
_entity_poly.pdbx_strand_id
1 'polypeptide(L)'
;MQVNLNYTGAQSAIASKHRKEIDVFSMAGQTIEVERNGQAVKLTFSDELIDFSSKQLQVSDLYTHEIDENDPFSYKPNDQWLIFSQFLHDEGVFDGKTIEEVNSIENTLQSITDGLDSLSHGGISFFGQIKEELDSHEAQLELGASVAALQLFSEKFLTGETKENFYRLIDQYKVHNQPIVANHQSLQEKFYAVRAKVKGLNANLTSEQANELAITNAYSKQQQPVQAKLQQVEKYQSLFSSIQDHKDINKTVEEAKLMLTEFALQNISKKEKDKTENWLENRTQDTFSRIQNYFMKLM
;
A
#
# COMPACT_ATOMS: atom_id res chain seq x y z
N MET A 1 15.23 -5.73 -15.30
CA MET A 1 14.86 -4.35 -15.68
C MET A 1 15.80 -3.40 -14.97
N GLN A 2 16.28 -2.33 -15.62
CA GLN A 2 17.02 -1.27 -14.93
C GLN A 2 16.00 -0.28 -14.35
N VAL A 3 15.99 -0.07 -13.02
CA VAL A 3 15.03 0.84 -12.39
C VAL A 3 15.39 2.29 -12.69
N ASN A 4 14.44 3.04 -13.24
CA ASN A 4 14.58 4.48 -13.47
C ASN A 4 13.98 5.24 -12.30
N LEU A 5 14.83 5.78 -11.43
CA LEU A 5 14.41 6.55 -10.27
C LEU A 5 13.59 7.80 -10.63
N ASN A 6 13.85 8.38 -11.81
CA ASN A 6 13.15 9.56 -12.32
C ASN A 6 11.83 9.21 -13.05
N TYR A 7 11.47 7.93 -13.16
CA TYR A 7 10.19 7.54 -13.73
C TYR A 7 9.06 7.90 -12.78
N THR A 8 8.13 8.73 -13.25
CA THR A 8 6.96 9.24 -12.51
C THR A 8 5.64 8.78 -13.12
N GLY A 9 5.68 7.69 -13.91
CA GLY A 9 4.51 7.12 -14.58
C GLY A 9 4.47 7.37 -16.09
N ALA A 10 3.76 6.49 -16.78
CA ALA A 10 3.61 6.47 -18.23
C ALA A 10 2.84 7.69 -18.72
N GLN A 11 1.89 8.20 -17.94
CA GLN A 11 1.22 9.46 -18.24
C GLN A 11 2.22 10.60 -18.41
N SER A 12 3.15 10.74 -17.45
CA SER A 12 4.20 11.77 -17.47
C SER A 12 5.14 11.58 -18.67
N ALA A 13 5.50 10.34 -18.98
CA ALA A 13 6.33 10.00 -20.14
C ALA A 13 5.63 10.34 -21.47
N ILE A 14 4.34 10.06 -21.62
CA ILE A 14 3.55 10.38 -22.82
C ILE A 14 3.36 11.89 -22.98
N ALA A 15 3.11 12.60 -21.86
CA ALA A 15 3.03 14.06 -21.85
C ALA A 15 4.37 14.73 -22.20
N SER A 16 5.50 14.11 -21.84
CA SER A 16 6.83 14.59 -22.21
C SER A 16 7.13 14.45 -23.71
N LYS A 17 6.59 13.43 -24.39
CA LYS A 17 6.72 13.29 -25.87
C LYS A 17 6.05 14.44 -26.66
N HIS A 18 5.14 15.18 -26.02
CA HIS A 18 4.41 16.32 -26.62
C HIS A 18 4.86 17.68 -26.09
N ARG A 19 5.86 17.73 -25.19
CA ARG A 19 6.46 18.97 -24.70
C ARG A 19 7.90 19.02 -25.19
N LYS A 20 8.35 20.20 -25.65
CA LYS A 20 9.79 20.48 -25.63
C LYS A 20 10.26 20.28 -24.20
N GLU A 21 11.29 19.47 -23.99
CA GLU A 21 12.00 19.39 -22.72
C GLU A 21 12.25 20.81 -22.21
N ILE A 22 11.57 21.16 -21.13
CA ILE A 22 11.97 22.28 -20.29
C ILE A 22 12.60 21.61 -19.09
N ASP A 23 13.92 21.60 -19.09
CA ASP A 23 14.72 21.23 -17.94
C ASP A 23 14.33 22.14 -16.77
N VAL A 24 13.61 21.59 -15.79
CA VAL A 24 13.07 22.34 -14.65
C VAL A 24 14.21 22.89 -13.78
N PHE A 25 15.42 22.32 -13.87
CA PHE A 25 16.62 22.84 -13.22
C PHE A 25 17.15 24.13 -13.87
N SER A 26 16.70 24.48 -15.09
CA SER A 26 17.10 25.71 -15.78
C SER A 26 16.24 26.93 -15.47
N MET A 27 15.16 26.78 -14.68
CA MET A 27 14.16 27.83 -14.44
C MET A 27 14.32 28.58 -13.11
N ALA A 28 15.38 28.33 -12.34
CA ALA A 28 15.71 29.09 -11.14
C ALA A 28 15.79 30.59 -11.45
N GLY A 29 14.98 31.40 -10.75
CA GLY A 29 14.91 32.85 -10.96
C GLY A 29 14.15 33.31 -12.21
N GLN A 30 13.55 32.38 -12.98
CA GLN A 30 12.73 32.75 -14.14
C GLN A 30 11.27 33.03 -13.73
N THR A 31 10.71 34.08 -14.32
CA THR A 31 9.30 34.44 -14.17
C THR A 31 8.54 34.01 -15.43
N ILE A 32 7.54 33.15 -15.27
CA ILE A 32 6.60 32.81 -16.34
C ILE A 32 5.26 33.50 -16.11
N GLU A 33 4.59 33.88 -17.19
CA GLU A 33 3.29 34.52 -17.15
C GLU A 33 2.24 33.46 -17.49
N VAL A 34 1.32 33.20 -16.54
CA VAL A 34 0.26 32.19 -16.67
C VAL A 34 -1.09 32.84 -16.47
N GLU A 35 -2.12 32.35 -17.14
CA GLU A 35 -3.48 32.86 -16.99
C GLU A 35 -4.23 32.08 -15.91
N ARG A 36 -4.70 32.79 -14.87
CA ARG A 36 -5.54 32.22 -13.81
C ARG A 36 -6.81 33.05 -13.70
N ASN A 37 -7.97 32.41 -13.87
CA ASN A 37 -9.29 33.06 -13.85
C ASN A 37 -9.44 34.22 -14.86
N GLY A 38 -8.89 34.08 -16.07
CA GLY A 38 -8.99 35.12 -17.11
C GLY A 38 -8.03 36.30 -16.94
N GLN A 39 -7.07 36.21 -16.00
CA GLN A 39 -6.08 37.25 -15.75
C GLN A 39 -4.67 36.69 -15.81
N ALA A 40 -3.76 37.43 -16.45
CA ALA A 40 -2.35 37.10 -16.51
C ALA A 40 -1.69 37.34 -15.14
N VAL A 41 -1.05 36.31 -14.60
CA VAL A 41 -0.33 36.31 -13.33
C VAL A 41 1.10 35.85 -13.59
N LYS A 42 2.06 36.59 -13.06
CA LYS A 42 3.49 36.26 -13.14
C LYS A 42 3.90 35.38 -11.96
N LEU A 43 4.33 34.16 -12.24
CA LEU A 43 4.88 33.23 -11.25
C LEU A 43 6.39 33.21 -11.36
N THR A 44 7.09 33.34 -10.24
CA THR A 44 8.56 33.26 -10.18
C THR A 44 8.94 32.02 -9.38
N PHE A 45 9.77 31.17 -9.96
CA PHE A 45 10.32 30.00 -9.27
C PHE A 45 11.48 30.48 -8.39
N SER A 46 11.26 30.51 -7.07
CA SER A 46 12.31 30.87 -6.13
C SER A 46 13.25 29.70 -5.88
N ASP A 47 14.47 30.01 -5.48
CA ASP A 47 15.46 29.01 -5.09
C ASP A 47 14.93 28.14 -3.94
N GLU A 48 14.08 28.67 -3.05
CA GLU A 48 13.43 27.88 -2.00
C GLU A 48 12.43 26.86 -2.52
N LEU A 49 11.75 27.09 -3.65
CA LEU A 49 10.81 26.12 -4.23
C LEU A 49 11.56 24.93 -4.86
N ILE A 50 12.71 25.21 -5.48
CA ILE A 50 13.61 24.19 -6.03
C ILE A 50 14.27 23.41 -4.89
N ASP A 51 14.78 24.11 -3.88
CA ASP A 51 15.35 23.50 -2.68
C ASP A 51 14.30 22.66 -1.94
N PHE A 52 13.06 23.16 -1.80
CA PHE A 52 11.93 22.41 -1.26
C PHE A 52 11.57 21.20 -2.12
N SER A 53 11.51 21.30 -3.45
CA SER A 53 11.25 20.13 -4.32
C SER A 53 12.36 19.07 -4.27
N SER A 54 13.62 19.50 -4.12
CA SER A 54 14.77 18.60 -4.00
C SER A 54 14.90 17.97 -2.60
N LYS A 55 14.42 18.67 -1.56
CA LYS A 55 14.45 18.23 -0.16
C LYS A 55 13.17 17.52 0.30
N GLN A 56 12.02 17.73 -0.33
CA GLN A 56 10.80 16.99 -0.02
C GLN A 56 10.88 15.53 -0.55
N LEU A 57 11.77 15.28 -1.53
CA LEU A 57 12.24 13.95 -1.90
C LEU A 57 13.18 13.31 -0.86
N GLN A 58 13.63 14.05 0.18
CA GLN A 58 14.50 13.55 1.26
C GLN A 58 13.76 13.36 2.60
N VAL A 59 12.46 13.65 2.70
CA VAL A 59 11.68 13.34 3.95
C VAL A 59 11.39 11.83 4.08
N SER A 60 11.89 11.02 3.15
CA SER A 60 12.02 9.55 3.26
C SER A 60 13.01 9.09 4.34
N ASP A 61 13.79 10.00 4.94
CA ASP A 61 14.86 9.68 5.90
C ASP A 61 14.42 9.22 7.31
N LEU A 62 13.13 8.97 7.55
CA LEU A 62 12.69 8.28 8.78
C LEU A 62 12.62 6.75 8.64
N TYR A 63 12.81 6.22 7.43
CA TYR A 63 12.80 4.78 7.13
C TYR A 63 13.91 4.44 6.14
N THR A 64 15.15 4.45 6.62
CA THR A 64 16.35 4.03 5.86
C THR A 64 16.20 2.57 5.42
N HIS A 65 15.61 2.33 4.26
CA HIS A 65 15.71 1.06 3.56
C HIS A 65 17.02 1.12 2.75
N GLU A 66 17.96 0.23 3.05
CA GLU A 66 19.13 0.04 2.19
C GLU A 66 18.62 -0.41 0.81
N ILE A 67 19.04 0.30 -0.24
CA ILE A 67 18.74 -0.10 -1.61
C ILE A 67 19.48 -1.40 -1.89
N ASP A 68 18.75 -2.45 -2.25
CA ASP A 68 19.33 -3.71 -2.73
C ASP A 68 19.30 -3.69 -4.26
N GLU A 69 20.49 -3.76 -4.86
CA GLU A 69 20.66 -3.72 -6.31
C GLU A 69 19.95 -4.87 -7.04
N ASN A 70 19.68 -5.99 -6.34
CA ASN A 70 18.99 -7.15 -6.88
C ASN A 70 17.47 -7.11 -6.67
N ASP A 71 16.97 -6.08 -5.96
CA ASP A 71 15.57 -5.93 -5.62
C ASP A 71 15.01 -4.63 -6.20
N PRO A 72 14.27 -4.69 -7.32
CA PRO A 72 13.75 -3.50 -7.96
C PRO A 72 12.75 -2.73 -7.09
N PHE A 73 12.09 -3.39 -6.13
CA PHE A 73 11.10 -2.76 -5.25
C PHE A 73 11.75 -1.98 -4.11
N SER A 74 13.01 -2.30 -3.75
CA SER A 74 13.78 -1.53 -2.76
C SER A 74 14.05 -0.07 -3.17
N TYR A 75 14.00 0.24 -4.47
CA TYR A 75 14.23 1.57 -5.01
C TYR A 75 13.03 2.51 -4.87
N LYS A 76 11.80 1.97 -4.72
CA LYS A 76 10.55 2.74 -4.64
C LYS A 76 9.61 2.14 -3.58
N PRO A 77 9.99 2.12 -2.29
CA PRO A 77 9.22 1.43 -1.24
C PRO A 77 7.81 2.02 -1.03
N ASN A 78 7.61 3.30 -1.32
CA ASN A 78 6.33 4.01 -1.19
C ASN A 78 5.50 4.06 -2.48
N ASP A 79 6.05 3.58 -3.59
CA ASP A 79 5.46 3.72 -4.91
C ASP A 79 5.77 2.47 -5.75
N GLN A 80 5.54 1.29 -5.17
CA GLN A 80 5.91 0.03 -5.83
C GLN A 80 5.15 -0.17 -7.15
N TRP A 81 3.98 0.45 -7.31
CA TRP A 81 3.25 0.51 -8.59
C TRP A 81 4.07 1.11 -9.74
N LEU A 82 5.03 2.00 -9.47
CA LEU A 82 5.89 2.60 -10.50
C LEU A 82 6.84 1.57 -11.10
N ILE A 83 7.23 0.54 -10.36
CA ILE A 83 8.07 -0.56 -10.89
C ILE A 83 7.28 -1.35 -11.92
N PHE A 84 6.02 -1.68 -11.62
CA PHE A 84 5.12 -2.33 -12.58
C PHE A 84 4.82 -1.43 -13.78
N SER A 85 4.49 -0.16 -13.56
CA SER A 85 4.23 0.79 -14.64
C SER A 85 5.45 0.96 -15.55
N GLN A 86 6.66 1.09 -14.99
CA GLN A 86 7.88 1.20 -15.79
C GLN A 86 8.09 -0.04 -16.65
N PHE A 87 7.91 -1.24 -16.08
CA PHE A 87 7.99 -2.48 -16.85
C PHE A 87 7.01 -2.48 -18.03
N LEU A 88 5.74 -2.11 -17.80
CA LEU A 88 4.74 -2.05 -18.87
C LEU A 88 5.10 -1.01 -19.95
N HIS A 89 5.69 0.12 -19.55
CA HIS A 89 6.17 1.13 -20.48
C HIS A 89 7.34 0.62 -21.33
N ASP A 90 8.32 -0.03 -20.71
CA ASP A 90 9.51 -0.56 -21.39
C ASP A 90 9.16 -1.69 -22.37
N GLU A 91 8.10 -2.45 -22.09
CA GLU A 91 7.52 -3.49 -22.96
C GLU A 91 6.57 -2.94 -24.04
N GLY A 92 6.38 -1.61 -24.12
CA GLY A 92 5.52 -0.97 -25.12
C GLY A 92 4.02 -1.17 -24.90
N VAL A 93 3.59 -1.60 -23.71
CA VAL A 93 2.16 -1.88 -23.41
C VAL A 93 1.30 -0.62 -23.50
N PHE A 94 1.88 0.55 -23.28
CA PHE A 94 1.18 1.84 -23.41
C PHE A 94 1.15 2.42 -24.82
N ASP A 95 1.82 1.79 -25.79
CA ASP A 95 1.86 2.30 -27.16
C ASP A 95 0.47 2.27 -27.81
N GLY A 96 0.06 3.43 -28.34
CA GLY A 96 -1.24 3.59 -28.99
C GLY A 96 -2.44 3.70 -28.04
N LYS A 97 -2.24 3.66 -26.72
CA LYS A 97 -3.30 3.91 -25.72
C LYS A 97 -3.58 5.41 -25.54
N THR A 98 -4.82 5.75 -25.19
CA THR A 98 -5.17 7.12 -24.79
C THR A 98 -4.67 7.44 -23.39
N ILE A 99 -4.64 8.73 -23.04
CA ILE A 99 -4.25 9.19 -21.69
C ILE A 99 -5.18 8.58 -20.63
N GLU A 100 -6.47 8.46 -20.93
CA GLU A 100 -7.47 7.89 -20.03
C GLU A 100 -7.21 6.39 -19.80
N GLU A 101 -6.85 5.65 -20.85
CA GLU A 101 -6.51 4.23 -20.74
C GLU A 101 -5.24 4.02 -19.92
N VAL A 102 -4.21 4.83 -20.15
CA VAL A 102 -2.95 4.81 -19.38
C VAL A 102 -3.23 5.12 -17.91
N ASN A 103 -3.97 6.19 -17.64
CA ASN A 103 -4.36 6.57 -16.27
C ASN A 103 -5.15 5.45 -15.58
N SER A 104 -6.06 4.78 -16.30
CA SER A 104 -6.84 3.68 -15.73
C SER A 104 -5.94 2.51 -15.29
N ILE A 105 -4.96 2.15 -16.11
CA ILE A 105 -3.98 1.11 -15.80
C ILE A 105 -3.12 1.52 -14.59
N GLU A 106 -2.53 2.71 -14.61
CA GLU A 106 -1.66 3.18 -13.53
C GLU A 106 -2.42 3.34 -12.21
N ASN A 107 -3.63 3.90 -12.24
CA ASN A 107 -4.49 3.99 -11.05
C ASN A 107 -4.88 2.62 -10.50
N THR A 108 -5.03 1.61 -11.37
CA THR A 108 -5.32 0.24 -10.95
C THR A 108 -4.11 -0.37 -10.25
N LEU A 109 -2.91 -0.25 -10.82
CA LEU A 109 -1.67 -0.70 -10.19
C LEU A 109 -1.44 0.00 -8.85
N GLN A 110 -1.60 1.32 -8.79
CA GLN A 110 -1.50 2.08 -7.55
C GLN A 110 -2.51 1.60 -6.50
N SER A 111 -3.76 1.34 -6.90
CA SER A 111 -4.77 0.85 -5.95
C SER A 111 -4.45 -0.54 -5.41
N ILE A 112 -3.78 -1.39 -6.20
CA ILE A 112 -3.36 -2.73 -5.80
C ILE A 112 -2.17 -2.66 -4.82
N THR A 113 -1.24 -1.71 -4.98
CA THR A 113 -0.04 -1.63 -4.12
C THR A 113 -0.18 -0.67 -2.93
N ASP A 114 -1.16 0.25 -2.92
CA ASP A 114 -1.33 1.31 -1.90
C ASP A 114 -1.31 0.77 -0.46
N GLY A 115 -1.85 -0.44 -0.26
CA GLY A 115 -1.80 -1.12 1.04
C GLY A 115 -0.37 -1.32 1.53
N LEU A 116 0.49 -1.97 0.73
CA LEU A 116 1.87 -2.25 1.13
C LEU A 116 2.77 -1.01 1.03
N ASP A 117 2.52 -0.11 0.09
CA ASP A 117 3.21 1.19 -0.02
C ASP A 117 3.02 2.04 1.24
N SER A 118 1.91 1.84 1.97
CA SER A 118 1.65 2.53 3.24
C SER A 118 2.50 2.03 4.41
N LEU A 119 3.12 0.84 4.34
CA LEU A 119 3.90 0.28 5.45
C LEU A 119 5.19 1.05 5.74
N SER A 120 5.69 1.76 4.74
CA SER A 120 6.84 2.67 4.84
C SER A 120 6.44 4.10 5.24
N HIS A 121 5.14 4.38 5.41
CA HIS A 121 4.63 5.65 5.92
C HIS A 121 4.45 5.59 7.44
N GLY A 122 5.30 6.32 8.17
CA GLY A 122 5.21 6.44 9.62
C GLY A 122 4.17 7.41 10.13
N GLY A 123 3.40 7.02 11.15
CA GLY A 123 2.60 7.96 11.93
C GLY A 123 1.78 7.31 13.05
N ILE A 124 1.67 7.98 14.20
CA ILE A 124 0.73 7.58 15.25
C ILE A 124 -0.49 8.49 15.18
N SER A 125 -1.65 7.91 14.87
CA SER A 125 -2.93 8.58 15.09
C SER A 125 -3.30 8.47 16.57
N PHE A 126 -2.94 9.48 17.38
CA PHE A 126 -3.37 9.56 18.79
C PHE A 126 -4.79 10.14 18.94
N PHE A 127 -5.35 10.73 17.89
CA PHE A 127 -6.63 11.48 17.93
C PHE A 127 -7.50 11.31 16.67
N GLY A 128 -7.33 10.23 15.91
CA GLY A 128 -8.25 9.86 14.81
C GLY A 128 -8.14 10.72 13.53
N GLN A 129 -7.01 11.37 13.26
CA GLN A 129 -6.85 12.30 12.13
C GLN A 129 -5.84 11.86 11.05
N ILE A 130 -5.14 10.74 11.22
CA ILE A 130 -4.18 10.21 10.24
C ILE A 130 -4.66 8.83 9.79
N LYS A 131 -4.57 8.54 8.48
CA LYS A 131 -4.78 7.21 7.87
C LYS A 131 -4.15 6.17 8.79
N GLU A 132 -4.92 5.21 9.30
CA GLU A 132 -4.36 4.18 10.18
C GLU A 132 -3.35 3.35 9.39
N GLU A 133 -2.12 3.27 9.90
CA GLU A 133 -1.12 2.30 9.43
C GLU A 133 -1.74 0.91 9.54
N LEU A 134 -1.59 0.09 8.50
CA LEU A 134 -2.07 -1.29 8.52
C LEU A 134 -1.52 -1.99 9.76
N ASP A 135 -2.36 -2.74 10.45
CA ASP A 135 -1.84 -3.64 11.48
C ASP A 135 -1.16 -4.86 10.87
N SER A 136 -0.53 -5.68 11.72
CA SER A 136 0.23 -6.83 11.27
C SER A 136 -0.62 -7.86 10.52
N HIS A 137 -1.92 -7.97 10.78
CA HIS A 137 -2.83 -8.89 10.10
C HIS A 137 -3.34 -8.30 8.78
N GLU A 138 -3.64 -7.00 8.74
CA GLU A 138 -4.00 -6.28 7.52
C GLU A 138 -2.86 -6.32 6.49
N ALA A 139 -1.60 -6.16 6.92
CA ALA A 139 -0.44 -6.27 6.03
C ALA A 139 -0.32 -7.68 5.40
N GLN A 140 -0.64 -8.75 6.14
CA GLN A 140 -0.65 -10.12 5.62
C GLN A 140 -1.76 -10.32 4.58
N LEU A 141 -2.94 -9.78 4.86
CA LEU A 141 -4.08 -9.82 3.96
C LEU A 141 -3.78 -9.07 2.66
N GLU A 142 -3.27 -7.84 2.76
CA GLU A 142 -2.90 -7.00 1.61
C GLU A 142 -1.85 -7.65 0.73
N LEU A 143 -0.82 -8.28 1.30
CA LEU A 143 0.17 -8.99 0.48
C LEU A 143 -0.45 -10.15 -0.31
N GLY A 144 -1.29 -10.97 0.33
CA GLY A 144 -1.94 -12.07 -0.37
C GLY A 144 -2.90 -11.59 -1.46
N ALA A 145 -3.70 -10.57 -1.14
CA ALA A 145 -4.72 -10.04 -2.02
C ALA A 145 -4.13 -9.23 -3.19
N SER A 146 -3.08 -8.44 -2.96
CA SER A 146 -2.40 -7.65 -4.00
C SER A 146 -1.67 -8.55 -5.01
N VAL A 147 -0.98 -9.59 -4.54
CA VAL A 147 -0.35 -10.59 -5.43
C VAL A 147 -1.41 -11.24 -6.33
N ALA A 148 -2.52 -11.71 -5.76
CA ALA A 148 -3.61 -12.29 -6.56
C ALA A 148 -4.20 -11.29 -7.57
N ALA A 149 -4.35 -10.02 -7.19
CA ALA A 149 -4.85 -8.97 -8.08
C ALA A 149 -3.88 -8.65 -9.22
N LEU A 150 -2.57 -8.61 -8.96
CA LEU A 150 -1.56 -8.44 -10.01
C LEU A 150 -1.54 -9.64 -10.97
N GLN A 151 -1.74 -10.85 -10.47
CA GLN A 151 -1.87 -12.04 -11.31
C GLN A 151 -3.11 -11.93 -12.22
N LEU A 152 -4.26 -11.53 -11.67
CA LEU A 152 -5.48 -11.29 -12.44
C LEU A 152 -5.31 -10.14 -13.46
N PHE A 153 -4.61 -9.07 -13.10
CA PHE A 153 -4.25 -7.99 -14.02
C PHE A 153 -3.44 -8.54 -15.20
N SER A 154 -2.40 -9.34 -14.93
CA SER A 154 -1.58 -9.99 -15.95
C SER A 154 -2.40 -10.85 -16.90
N GLU A 155 -3.32 -11.66 -16.36
CA GLU A 155 -4.21 -12.51 -17.14
C GLU A 155 -5.12 -11.73 -18.09
N LYS A 156 -5.59 -10.55 -17.66
CA LYS A 156 -6.55 -9.74 -18.42
C LYS A 156 -5.91 -8.83 -19.46
N PHE A 157 -4.76 -8.24 -19.13
CA PHE A 157 -4.20 -7.13 -19.90
C PHE A 157 -2.95 -7.49 -20.68
N LEU A 158 -2.28 -8.60 -20.37
CA LEU A 158 -1.00 -8.97 -20.95
C LEU A 158 -1.08 -10.31 -21.70
N THR A 159 -0.21 -10.51 -22.68
CA THR A 159 -0.11 -11.76 -23.43
C THR A 159 1.35 -12.07 -23.75
N GLY A 160 1.62 -13.31 -24.17
CA GLY A 160 2.94 -13.74 -24.64
C GLY A 160 4.06 -13.54 -23.61
N GLU A 161 5.23 -13.15 -24.10
CA GLU A 161 6.45 -12.99 -23.29
C GLU A 161 6.30 -11.88 -22.22
N THR A 162 5.63 -10.77 -22.54
CA THR A 162 5.36 -9.69 -21.58
C THR A 162 4.59 -10.19 -20.37
N LYS A 163 3.61 -11.08 -20.55
CA LYS A 163 2.86 -11.72 -19.46
C LYS A 163 3.75 -12.60 -18.58
N GLU A 164 4.61 -13.42 -19.18
CA GLU A 164 5.54 -14.29 -18.44
C GLU A 164 6.56 -13.48 -17.63
N ASN A 165 7.08 -12.40 -18.22
CA ASN A 165 8.01 -11.49 -17.55
C ASN A 165 7.32 -10.68 -16.44
N PHE A 166 6.05 -10.30 -16.63
CA PHE A 166 5.27 -9.66 -15.59
C PHE A 166 5.04 -10.59 -14.39
N TYR A 167 4.81 -11.89 -14.62
CA TYR A 167 4.72 -12.87 -13.53
C TYR A 167 6.00 -12.96 -12.70
N ARG A 168 7.17 -12.93 -13.34
CA ARG A 168 8.45 -12.88 -12.62
C ARG A 168 8.58 -11.61 -11.78
N LEU A 169 8.07 -10.48 -12.28
CA LEU A 169 8.05 -9.22 -11.53
C LEU A 169 7.12 -9.27 -10.32
N ILE A 170 5.97 -9.95 -10.43
CA ILE A 170 5.06 -10.24 -9.30
C ILE A 170 5.78 -11.10 -8.25
N ASP A 171 6.53 -12.12 -8.66
CA ASP A 171 7.29 -12.95 -7.72
C ASP A 171 8.35 -12.12 -6.98
N GLN A 172 9.02 -11.19 -7.66
CA GLN A 172 9.96 -10.26 -7.03
C GLN A 172 9.25 -9.34 -6.02
N TYR A 173 8.09 -8.79 -6.37
CA TYR A 173 7.25 -7.99 -5.46
C TYR A 173 6.87 -8.78 -4.20
N LYS A 174 6.46 -10.03 -4.38
CA LYS A 174 6.11 -10.92 -3.26
C LYS A 174 7.33 -11.17 -2.37
N VAL A 175 8.47 -11.52 -2.95
CA VAL A 175 9.72 -11.80 -2.22
C VAL A 175 10.20 -10.57 -1.46
N HIS A 176 10.11 -9.37 -2.05
CA HIS A 176 10.45 -8.10 -1.39
C HIS A 176 9.58 -7.87 -0.14
N ASN A 177 8.27 -8.00 -0.29
CA ASN A 177 7.32 -7.62 0.77
C ASN A 177 7.12 -8.69 1.84
N GLN A 178 7.40 -9.97 1.57
CA GLN A 178 7.26 -11.06 2.54
C GLN A 178 7.99 -10.81 3.88
N PRO A 179 9.30 -10.48 3.91
CA PRO A 179 9.99 -10.19 5.16
C PRO A 179 9.49 -8.92 5.84
N ILE A 180 9.08 -7.90 5.08
CA ILE A 180 8.51 -6.65 5.61
C ILE A 180 7.21 -6.97 6.37
N VAL A 181 6.27 -7.63 5.70
CA VAL A 181 4.97 -8.02 6.25
C VAL A 181 5.09 -9.00 7.42
N ALA A 182 5.99 -9.99 7.33
CA ALA A 182 6.18 -10.96 8.40
C ALA A 182 6.67 -10.33 9.72
N ASN A 183 7.48 -9.28 9.61
CA ASN A 183 8.02 -8.55 10.74
C ASN A 183 7.23 -7.27 11.08
N HIS A 184 6.20 -6.97 10.31
CA HIS A 184 5.39 -5.77 10.48
C HIS A 184 4.65 -5.77 11.80
N GLN A 185 4.64 -4.60 12.43
CA GLN A 185 3.80 -4.23 13.55
C GLN A 185 3.58 -2.73 13.50
N SER A 186 2.31 -2.34 13.46
CA SER A 186 1.92 -0.93 13.52
C SER A 186 2.39 -0.29 14.82
N LEU A 187 2.52 1.04 14.80
CA LEU A 187 2.83 1.79 16.02
C LEU A 187 1.76 1.62 17.10
N GLN A 188 0.49 1.46 16.71
CA GLN A 188 -0.60 1.16 17.63
C GLN A 188 -0.44 -0.23 18.28
N GLU A 189 -0.10 -1.28 17.53
CA GLU A 189 0.17 -2.61 18.09
C GLU A 189 1.36 -2.58 19.05
N LYS A 190 2.45 -1.88 18.69
CA LYS A 190 3.61 -1.67 19.56
C LYS A 190 3.20 -0.95 20.85
N PHE A 191 2.36 0.09 20.74
CA PHE A 191 1.84 0.83 21.88
C PHE A 191 0.99 -0.07 22.79
N TYR A 192 0.06 -0.85 22.24
CA TYR A 192 -0.76 -1.78 23.02
C TYR A 192 0.12 -2.82 23.74
N ALA A 193 1.13 -3.37 23.07
CA ALA A 193 2.05 -4.34 23.65
C ALA A 193 2.90 -3.77 24.80
N VAL A 194 3.34 -2.50 24.69
CA VAL A 194 4.04 -1.80 25.78
C VAL A 194 3.07 -1.51 26.93
N ARG A 195 1.90 -0.95 26.63
CA ARG A 195 0.89 -0.57 27.62
C ARG A 195 0.38 -1.78 28.41
N ALA A 196 0.22 -2.94 27.77
CA ALA A 196 -0.22 -4.18 28.42
C ALA A 196 0.76 -4.68 29.51
N LYS A 197 2.01 -4.20 29.53
CA LYS A 197 3.03 -4.54 30.54
C LYS A 197 3.04 -3.60 31.75
N VAL A 198 2.36 -2.46 31.68
CA VAL A 198 2.33 -1.47 32.77
C VAL A 198 1.45 -1.99 33.91
N LYS A 199 2.00 -2.02 35.13
CA LYS A 199 1.26 -2.45 36.34
C LYS A 199 0.60 -1.25 37.00
N GLY A 200 -0.74 -1.26 37.04
CA GLY A 200 -1.55 -0.23 37.69
C GLY A 200 -1.82 0.95 36.77
N LEU A 201 -3.08 1.37 36.73
CA LEU A 201 -3.50 2.58 36.05
C LEU A 201 -3.57 3.70 37.09
N ASN A 202 -2.86 4.79 36.87
CA ASN A 202 -2.97 6.01 37.68
C ASN A 202 -4.13 6.90 37.17
N ALA A 203 -5.24 6.31 36.77
CA ALA A 203 -6.39 7.00 36.20
C ALA A 203 -7.69 6.22 36.42
N ASN A 204 -8.78 6.94 36.68
CA ASN A 204 -10.13 6.39 36.67
C ASN A 204 -10.60 6.30 35.20
N LEU A 205 -10.88 5.09 34.73
CA LEU A 205 -11.41 4.86 33.39
C LEU A 205 -12.93 4.85 33.42
N THR A 206 -13.56 5.36 32.36
CA THR A 206 -14.97 5.06 32.09
C THR A 206 -15.13 3.57 31.73
N SER A 207 -16.37 3.06 31.80
CA SER A 207 -16.65 1.66 31.40
C SER A 207 -16.24 1.36 29.96
N GLU A 208 -16.38 2.33 29.06
CA GLU A 208 -15.99 2.23 27.66
C GLU A 208 -14.46 2.15 27.51
N GLN A 209 -13.73 3.07 28.14
CA GLN A 209 -12.26 3.08 28.14
C GLN A 209 -11.68 1.80 28.77
N ALA A 210 -12.29 1.30 29.85
CA ALA A 210 -11.88 0.05 30.47
C ALA A 210 -12.12 -1.16 29.55
N ASN A 211 -13.21 -1.15 28.77
CA ASN A 211 -13.53 -2.20 27.82
C ASN A 211 -12.57 -2.17 26.61
N GLU A 212 -12.33 -1.00 26.03
CA GLU A 212 -11.36 -0.81 24.94
C GLU A 212 -9.95 -1.23 25.36
N LEU A 213 -9.52 -0.83 26.56
CA LEU A 213 -8.25 -1.24 27.13
C LEU A 213 -8.14 -2.77 27.27
N ALA A 214 -9.20 -3.44 27.73
CA ALA A 214 -9.20 -4.89 27.85
C ALA A 214 -9.06 -5.59 26.49
N ILE A 215 -9.81 -5.12 25.49
CA ILE A 215 -9.78 -5.65 24.10
C ILE A 215 -8.38 -5.49 23.51
N THR A 216 -7.85 -4.27 23.48
CA THR A 216 -6.56 -3.96 22.85
C THR A 216 -5.38 -4.61 23.59
N ASN A 217 -5.47 -4.80 24.92
CA ASN A 217 -4.49 -5.58 25.66
C ASN A 217 -4.57 -7.08 25.33
N ALA A 218 -5.76 -7.64 25.13
CA ALA A 218 -5.91 -9.04 24.71
C ALA A 218 -5.35 -9.25 23.28
N TYR A 219 -5.65 -8.32 22.37
CA TYR A 219 -5.14 -8.30 21.01
C TYR A 219 -3.61 -8.19 20.95
N SER A 220 -3.00 -7.33 21.77
CA SER A 220 -1.54 -7.13 21.77
C SER A 220 -0.68 -8.34 22.17
N LYS A 221 -1.30 -9.36 22.78
CA LYS A 221 -0.62 -10.60 23.17
C LYS A 221 -0.49 -11.58 21.99
N GLN A 222 -1.14 -11.29 20.87
CA GLN A 222 -1.18 -12.15 19.70
C GLN A 222 0.08 -11.93 18.87
N GLN A 223 1.12 -12.71 19.13
CA GLN A 223 2.24 -12.84 18.20
C GLN A 223 2.19 -14.21 17.54
N GLN A 224 2.12 -14.19 16.21
CA GLN A 224 2.21 -15.38 15.39
C GLN A 224 3.65 -15.61 14.95
N PRO A 225 4.15 -16.86 14.93
CA PRO A 225 5.43 -17.18 14.33
C PRO A 225 5.48 -16.72 12.87
N VAL A 226 6.65 -16.28 12.40
CA VAL A 226 6.88 -15.83 11.01
C VAL A 226 6.33 -16.84 9.99
N GLN A 227 6.61 -18.13 10.21
CA GLN A 227 6.13 -19.19 9.32
C GLN A 227 4.59 -19.25 9.24
N ALA A 228 3.88 -19.04 10.35
CA ALA A 228 2.42 -19.04 10.36
C ALA A 228 1.85 -17.82 9.63
N LYS A 229 2.48 -16.65 9.77
CA LYS A 229 2.11 -15.43 9.02
C LYS A 229 2.27 -15.63 7.51
N LEU A 230 3.41 -16.18 7.08
CA LEU A 230 3.66 -16.45 5.66
C LEU A 230 2.69 -17.50 5.09
N GLN A 231 2.38 -18.56 5.85
CA GLN A 231 1.33 -19.51 5.45
C GLN A 231 -0.04 -18.85 5.33
N GLN A 232 -0.35 -17.88 6.19
CA GLN A 232 -1.60 -17.14 6.12
C GLN A 232 -1.67 -16.28 4.86
N VAL A 233 -0.57 -15.61 4.48
CA VAL A 233 -0.45 -14.88 3.20
C VAL A 233 -0.77 -15.79 2.01
N GLU A 234 -0.20 -17.00 1.96
CA GLU A 234 -0.47 -17.96 0.87
C GLU A 234 -1.96 -18.36 0.81
N LYS A 235 -2.62 -18.52 1.96
CA LYS A 235 -4.06 -18.82 1.99
C LYS A 235 -4.88 -17.65 1.44
N TYR A 236 -4.55 -16.41 1.81
CA TYR A 236 -5.21 -15.23 1.24
C TYR A 236 -4.98 -15.15 -0.27
N GLN A 237 -3.74 -15.34 -0.73
CA GLN A 237 -3.45 -15.36 -2.16
C GLN A 237 -4.30 -16.41 -2.88
N SER A 238 -4.37 -17.63 -2.35
CA SER A 238 -5.18 -18.70 -2.94
C SER A 238 -6.67 -18.36 -2.96
N LEU A 239 -7.19 -17.75 -1.89
CA LEU A 239 -8.58 -17.33 -1.78
C LEU A 239 -8.92 -16.24 -2.81
N PHE A 240 -8.09 -15.20 -2.92
CA PHE A 240 -8.33 -14.13 -3.88
C PHE A 240 -8.09 -14.53 -5.34
N SER A 241 -7.20 -15.50 -5.59
CA SER A 241 -6.98 -16.06 -6.93
C SER A 241 -8.20 -16.82 -7.47
N SER A 242 -9.17 -17.18 -6.62
CA SER A 242 -10.39 -17.86 -7.05
C SER A 242 -11.44 -16.93 -7.63
N ILE A 243 -11.28 -15.61 -7.54
CA ILE A 243 -12.26 -14.65 -8.07
C ILE A 243 -12.26 -14.74 -9.60
N GLN A 244 -13.41 -15.07 -10.19
CA GLN A 244 -13.57 -15.13 -11.65
C GLN A 244 -14.43 -13.98 -12.18
N ASP A 245 -15.41 -13.52 -11.40
CA ASP A 245 -16.29 -12.42 -11.77
C ASP A 245 -16.72 -11.52 -10.60
N HIS A 246 -17.46 -10.45 -10.89
CA HIS A 246 -17.96 -9.47 -9.92
C HIS A 246 -18.74 -10.07 -8.74
N LYS A 247 -19.44 -11.20 -8.94
CA LYS A 247 -20.26 -11.83 -7.90
C LYS A 247 -19.41 -12.58 -6.88
N ASP A 248 -18.22 -13.03 -7.27
CA ASP A 248 -17.29 -13.73 -6.38
C ASP A 248 -16.66 -12.77 -5.37
N ILE A 249 -16.44 -11.51 -5.74
CA ILE A 249 -15.71 -10.52 -4.94
C ILE A 249 -16.27 -10.42 -3.52
N ASN A 250 -17.58 -10.20 -3.38
CA ASN A 250 -18.21 -10.06 -2.05
C ASN A 250 -18.05 -11.33 -1.22
N LYS A 251 -18.26 -12.50 -1.83
CA LYS A 251 -18.13 -13.78 -1.14
C LYS A 251 -16.69 -14.01 -0.66
N THR A 252 -15.71 -13.76 -1.52
CA THR A 252 -14.29 -13.90 -1.21
C THR A 252 -13.86 -12.94 -0.10
N VAL A 253 -14.35 -11.69 -0.11
CA VAL A 253 -14.09 -10.72 0.96
C VAL A 253 -14.68 -11.19 2.30
N GLU A 254 -15.91 -11.70 2.32
CA GLU A 254 -16.50 -12.25 3.55
C GLU A 254 -15.73 -13.46 4.07
N GLU A 255 -15.26 -14.35 3.20
CA GLU A 255 -14.41 -15.47 3.59
C GLU A 255 -13.05 -15.00 4.14
N ALA A 256 -12.47 -13.96 3.54
CA ALA A 256 -11.22 -13.35 4.03
C ALA A 256 -11.39 -12.71 5.42
N LYS A 257 -12.54 -12.07 5.69
CA LYS A 257 -12.89 -11.54 7.03
C LYS A 257 -12.91 -12.63 8.08
N LEU A 258 -13.55 -13.76 7.78
CA LEU A 258 -13.59 -14.92 8.67
C LEU A 258 -12.18 -15.46 8.94
N MET A 259 -11.40 -15.65 7.88
CA MET A 259 -10.01 -16.14 7.99
C MET A 259 -9.12 -15.19 8.81
N LEU A 260 -9.24 -13.87 8.61
CA LEU A 260 -8.50 -12.87 9.38
C LEU A 260 -8.89 -12.93 10.85
N THR A 261 -10.19 -12.94 11.14
CA THR A 261 -10.71 -12.97 12.51
C THR A 261 -10.28 -14.24 13.25
N GLU A 262 -10.39 -15.40 12.60
CA GLU A 262 -9.95 -16.66 13.19
C GLU A 262 -8.45 -16.66 13.49
N PHE A 263 -7.63 -16.20 12.54
CA PHE A 263 -6.18 -16.19 12.68
C PHE A 263 -5.69 -15.17 13.73
N ALA A 264 -6.28 -13.97 13.74
CA ALA A 264 -5.92 -12.90 14.66
C ALA A 264 -6.31 -13.23 16.12
N LEU A 265 -7.43 -13.94 16.32
CA LEU A 265 -7.98 -14.19 17.65
C LEU A 265 -7.72 -15.61 18.17
N GLN A 266 -6.92 -16.43 17.47
CA GLN A 266 -6.76 -17.86 17.78
C GLN A 266 -6.23 -18.15 19.19
N ASN A 267 -5.44 -17.25 19.81
CA ASN A 267 -4.95 -17.42 21.18
C ASN A 267 -5.67 -16.52 22.21
N ILE A 268 -6.85 -16.01 21.89
CA ILE A 268 -7.68 -15.22 22.82
C ILE A 268 -8.68 -16.14 23.53
N SER A 269 -8.91 -15.90 24.81
CA SER A 269 -9.90 -16.68 25.56
C SER A 269 -11.31 -16.46 25.00
N LYS A 270 -12.17 -17.49 25.04
CA LYS A 270 -13.54 -17.40 24.52
C LYS A 270 -14.33 -16.20 25.06
N LYS A 271 -14.11 -15.83 26.33
CA LYS A 271 -14.77 -14.68 26.98
C LYS A 271 -14.32 -13.32 26.41
N GLU A 272 -13.08 -13.22 25.96
CA GLU A 272 -12.50 -12.00 25.38
C GLU A 272 -12.74 -11.94 23.87
N LYS A 273 -12.96 -13.09 23.22
CA LYS A 273 -13.12 -13.22 21.77
C LYS A 273 -14.31 -12.43 21.23
N ASP A 274 -15.52 -12.66 21.73
CA ASP A 274 -16.75 -12.01 21.25
C ASP A 274 -16.68 -10.47 21.27
N LYS A 275 -15.97 -9.90 22.24
CA LYS A 275 -15.77 -8.44 22.34
C LYS A 275 -14.70 -7.92 21.39
N THR A 276 -13.69 -8.74 21.12
CA THR A 276 -12.56 -8.37 20.27
C THR A 276 -12.90 -8.51 18.78
N GLU A 277 -13.81 -9.43 18.43
CA GLU A 277 -14.30 -9.64 17.06
C GLU A 277 -14.90 -8.35 16.46
N ASN A 278 -15.90 -7.74 17.12
CA ASN A 278 -16.52 -6.50 16.63
C ASN A 278 -15.52 -5.34 16.52
N TRP A 279 -14.56 -5.26 17.44
CA TRP A 279 -13.53 -4.23 17.40
C TRP A 279 -12.59 -4.43 16.20
N LEU A 280 -12.19 -5.68 15.94
CA LEU A 280 -11.32 -6.03 14.81
C LEU A 280 -12.03 -5.83 13.48
N GLU A 281 -13.31 -6.15 13.38
CA GLU A 281 -14.12 -5.93 12.18
C GLU A 281 -14.16 -4.43 11.80
N ASN A 282 -14.49 -3.56 12.77
CA ASN A 282 -14.51 -2.12 12.54
C ASN A 282 -13.14 -1.57 12.15
N ARG A 283 -12.08 -2.07 12.80
CA ARG A 283 -10.70 -1.65 12.54
C ARG A 283 -10.25 -1.97 11.11
N THR A 284 -10.60 -3.16 10.62
CA THR A 284 -10.09 -3.68 9.33
C THR A 284 -11.00 -3.36 8.14
N GLN A 285 -12.11 -2.66 8.38
CA GLN A 285 -13.13 -2.37 7.36
C GLN A 285 -12.56 -1.60 6.16
N ASP A 286 -11.68 -0.64 6.39
CA ASP A 286 -11.08 0.16 5.32
C ASP A 286 -10.18 -0.68 4.42
N THR A 287 -9.45 -1.64 5.00
CA THR A 287 -8.61 -2.59 4.27
C THR A 287 -9.47 -3.49 3.37
N PHE A 288 -10.53 -4.09 3.91
CA PHE A 288 -11.45 -4.88 3.08
C PHE A 288 -12.11 -4.06 1.97
N SER A 289 -12.48 -2.81 2.27
CA SER A 289 -13.08 -1.90 1.29
C SER A 289 -12.09 -1.57 0.16
N ARG A 290 -10.83 -1.32 0.48
CA ARG A 290 -9.76 -1.09 -0.50
C ARG A 290 -9.55 -2.32 -1.39
N ILE A 291 -9.47 -3.50 -0.79
CA ILE A 291 -9.31 -4.78 -1.50
C ILE A 291 -10.45 -5.03 -2.48
N GLN A 292 -11.68 -4.89 -1.99
CA GLN A 292 -12.87 -5.00 -2.81
C GLN A 292 -12.82 -4.03 -4.00
N ASN A 293 -12.44 -2.77 -3.76
CA ASN A 293 -12.42 -1.74 -4.79
C ASN A 293 -11.42 -2.03 -5.91
N TYR A 294 -10.20 -2.50 -5.63
CA TYR A 294 -9.26 -2.78 -6.71
C TYR A 294 -9.63 -4.06 -7.49
N PHE A 295 -10.26 -5.06 -6.85
CA PHE A 295 -10.81 -6.21 -7.59
C PHE A 295 -11.98 -5.80 -8.50
N MET A 296 -12.83 -4.87 -8.04
CA MET A 296 -13.90 -4.30 -8.87
C MET A 296 -13.35 -3.56 -10.09
N LYS A 297 -12.19 -2.90 -10.00
CA LYS A 297 -11.53 -2.25 -11.14
C LYS A 297 -10.99 -3.23 -12.18
N LEU A 298 -10.65 -4.45 -11.75
CA LEU A 298 -10.12 -5.49 -12.63
C LEU A 298 -11.22 -6.25 -13.38
N MET A 299 -12.48 -6.14 -12.99
CA MET A 299 -13.60 -6.93 -13.53
C MET A 299 -14.48 -6.14 -14.50
#